data_AF-D7IA75-F1
#
_entry.id   AF-D7IA75-F1
#
_cell.length_a   1.000
_cell.length_b   1.000
_cell.length_c   1.000
_cell.angle_alpha   90.00
_cell.angle_beta   90.00
_cell.angle_gamma   90.00
#
_symmetry.space_group_name_H-M   'P 1'
#
loop_
_entity.id
_entity.type
_entity.pdbx_description
1 polymer ?
#
loop_
_entity_poly.entity_id
_entity_poly.type
_entity_poly.pdbx_seq_one_letter_code
_entity_poly.pdbx_strand_id
1 'polypeptide(L)'
;MNLSVLQLFGAEGTKVIKKQLYTNNMSCKQKKRLCQNAGTTFFLCTKPRLSQARALLLPKVFVSLGIKFFVMAKLHFRPYIPNQTVLFPGRIDENIAANDPVRIVNTVVDNLNLDNFKKLYKATGRCPYHPKMMLKVIIYAYMNNIYSCRKIEKLLLRDIHYIWLSGNEHPDFITI
;
A
#
# COMPACT_ATOMS: atom_id res chain seq x y z
N MET A 1 -58.43 41.35 -2.71
CA MET A 1 -56.99 41.08 -2.51
C MET A 1 -56.83 39.57 -2.58
N ASN A 2 -56.66 39.04 -3.79
CA ASN A 2 -55.38 38.55 -4.36
C ASN A 2 -54.94 37.24 -3.69
N LEU A 3 -54.60 36.15 -4.37
CA LEU A 3 -54.77 35.68 -5.73
C LEU A 3 -54.46 34.18 -5.59
N SER A 4 -55.42 33.32 -5.86
CA SER A 4 -55.19 31.88 -5.99
C SER A 4 -54.78 31.56 -7.43
N VAL A 5 -54.09 30.43 -7.60
CA VAL A 5 -54.02 29.57 -8.82
C VAL A 5 -52.72 29.64 -9.66
N LEU A 6 -52.26 28.44 -10.07
CA LEU A 6 -51.23 28.05 -11.07
C LEU A 6 -49.77 28.07 -10.58
N GLN A 7 -49.15 26.92 -10.26
CA GLN A 7 -48.60 25.94 -11.22
C GLN A 7 -48.05 26.60 -12.48
N LEU A 8 -46.72 26.53 -12.68
CA LEU A 8 -46.06 26.05 -13.91
C LEU A 8 -44.54 26.29 -13.81
N PHE A 9 -43.80 25.18 -13.82
CA PHE A 9 -42.50 24.95 -14.48
C PHE A 9 -41.51 26.12 -14.69
N GLY A 10 -40.28 25.90 -14.21
CA GLY A 10 -39.11 26.06 -15.07
C GLY A 10 -37.99 26.98 -14.57
N ALA A 11 -36.75 26.46 -14.68
CA ALA A 11 -35.44 27.13 -14.50
C ALA A 11 -35.13 27.51 -13.04
N GLU A 12 -34.10 26.98 -12.37
CA GLU A 12 -32.68 26.91 -12.74
C GLU A 12 -32.06 25.72 -11.94
N GLY A 13 -31.48 24.67 -12.52
CA GLY A 13 -30.50 24.71 -13.59
C GLY A 13 -29.24 25.43 -13.13
N THR A 14 -28.18 24.70 -12.75
CA THR A 14 -26.78 25.18 -12.70
C THR A 14 -26.19 25.83 -11.44
N LYS A 15 -26.30 25.26 -10.22
CA LYS A 15 -25.46 25.78 -9.09
C LYS A 15 -24.71 24.78 -8.20
N VAL A 16 -24.73 23.48 -8.48
CA VAL A 16 -23.93 22.50 -7.70
C VAL A 16 -22.67 22.03 -8.46
N ILE A 17 -22.50 22.39 -9.74
CA ILE A 17 -21.41 21.88 -10.60
C ILE A 17 -20.20 22.85 -10.71
N LYS A 18 -20.22 24.01 -10.05
CA LYS A 18 -19.13 25.01 -10.19
C LYS A 18 -18.66 25.59 -8.85
N LYS A 19 -18.07 24.77 -7.98
CA LYS A 19 -17.11 25.29 -6.98
C LYS A 19 -16.13 24.27 -6.39
N GLN A 20 -15.63 23.33 -7.19
CA GLN A 20 -14.29 22.75 -6.92
C GLN A 20 -13.55 22.42 -8.24
N LEU A 21 -13.66 23.34 -9.19
CA LEU A 21 -12.66 23.59 -10.23
C LEU A 21 -11.91 24.85 -9.79
N TYR A 22 -10.58 24.84 -9.92
CA TYR A 22 -9.55 25.71 -9.31
C TYR A 22 -9.13 25.24 -7.91
N THR A 23 -8.02 24.53 -7.75
CA THR A 23 -6.68 24.99 -8.16
C THR A 23 -5.89 23.93 -8.94
N ASN A 24 -5.76 24.18 -10.24
CA ASN A 24 -4.61 23.76 -11.02
C ASN A 24 -3.35 24.44 -10.48
N ASN A 25 -2.26 23.69 -10.34
CA ASN A 25 -0.89 24.03 -10.76
C ASN A 25 0.11 23.28 -9.88
N MET A 26 0.67 22.21 -10.42
CA MET A 26 2.12 21.97 -10.51
C MET A 26 2.34 20.70 -11.34
N SER A 27 2.03 20.80 -12.64
CA SER A 27 2.64 19.96 -13.68
C SER A 27 3.90 20.67 -14.12
N CYS A 28 5.07 20.11 -13.81
CA CYS A 28 6.32 20.47 -14.50
C CYS A 28 7.32 19.30 -14.45
N LYS A 29 7.81 18.91 -15.65
CA LYS A 29 8.88 17.94 -15.97
C LYS A 29 8.53 16.45 -15.72
N GLN A 30 8.73 15.50 -16.65
CA GLN A 30 9.54 15.48 -17.86
C GLN A 30 8.94 14.54 -18.91
N LYS A 31 8.88 15.07 -20.13
CA LYS A 31 8.74 14.38 -21.41
C LYS A 31 10.06 13.66 -21.73
N LYS A 32 10.03 12.34 -21.98
CA LYS A 32 10.99 11.71 -22.91
C LYS A 32 10.25 10.73 -23.82
N ARG A 33 10.25 11.11 -25.10
CA ARG A 33 9.86 10.30 -26.26
C ARG A 33 11.02 9.36 -26.62
N LEU A 34 10.65 8.13 -26.94
CA LEU A 34 11.05 7.30 -28.09
C LEU A 34 12.51 6.83 -28.32
N CYS A 35 12.52 5.65 -28.96
CA CYS A 35 13.54 4.97 -29.76
C CYS A 35 14.59 4.18 -28.96
N GLN A 36 14.57 2.84 -29.03
CA GLN A 36 15.19 2.01 -30.08
C GLN A 36 16.68 2.36 -30.25
N ASN A 37 17.57 1.45 -29.85
CA ASN A 37 18.48 0.76 -30.76
C ASN A 37 19.50 -0.14 -30.05
N ALA A 38 19.67 -1.30 -30.68
CA ALA A 38 20.88 -2.08 -30.87
C ALA A 38 22.23 -1.54 -30.34
N GLY A 39 23.00 -2.46 -29.76
CA GLY A 39 24.44 -2.40 -29.55
C GLY A 39 24.89 -3.78 -29.06
N THR A 40 25.20 -4.76 -29.89
CA THR A 40 26.50 -4.98 -30.57
C THR A 40 27.71 -4.47 -29.78
N THR A 41 28.33 -5.38 -29.03
CA THR A 41 29.79 -5.44 -28.79
C THR A 41 30.24 -6.75 -29.44
N PHE A 42 30.73 -6.76 -30.68
CA PHE A 42 32.07 -6.34 -31.10
C PHE A 42 33.17 -6.75 -30.12
N PHE A 43 33.49 -8.04 -30.13
CA PHE A 43 34.84 -8.51 -29.83
C PHE A 43 35.51 -8.99 -31.12
N LEU A 44 36.74 -8.52 -31.28
CA LEU A 44 37.52 -8.48 -32.50
C LEU A 44 38.01 -9.86 -32.94
N CYS A 45 38.06 -10.01 -34.26
CA CYS A 45 39.07 -10.69 -35.07
C CYS A 45 39.91 -11.81 -34.42
N THR A 46 39.80 -13.01 -34.97
CA THR A 46 40.86 -13.58 -35.83
C THR A 46 40.30 -14.77 -36.61
N LYS A 47 40.36 -14.68 -37.95
CA LYS A 47 40.14 -15.81 -38.86
C LYS A 47 41.43 -16.62 -38.93
N PRO A 48 41.42 -17.96 -38.77
CA PRO A 48 42.39 -18.81 -39.42
C PRO A 48 41.85 -19.19 -40.81
N ARG A 49 42.65 -18.93 -41.85
CA ARG A 49 42.38 -19.36 -43.22
C ARG A 49 42.65 -20.86 -43.39
N LEU A 50 41.75 -21.50 -44.14
CA LEU A 50 41.95 -22.57 -45.12
C LEU A 50 43.21 -23.44 -44.96
N SER A 51 42.99 -24.73 -44.71
CA SER A 51 43.23 -25.82 -45.68
C SER A 51 43.56 -27.12 -44.94
N GLN A 52 42.67 -28.10 -45.05
CA GLN A 52 43.03 -29.44 -45.51
C GLN A 52 41.78 -30.33 -45.44
N ALA A 53 41.47 -30.91 -46.59
CA ALA A 53 40.49 -31.96 -46.72
C ALA A 53 40.92 -33.17 -45.89
N ARG A 54 39.97 -33.73 -45.15
CA ARG A 54 39.85 -35.19 -45.08
C ARG A 54 38.41 -35.55 -44.73
N ALA A 55 37.71 -36.06 -45.74
CA ALA A 55 36.51 -36.84 -45.54
C ALA A 55 36.88 -38.03 -44.63
N LEU A 56 36.58 -37.89 -43.34
CA LEU A 56 36.46 -39.04 -42.46
C LEU A 56 34.98 -39.41 -42.46
N LEU A 57 34.68 -40.45 -43.22
CA LEU A 57 33.45 -41.23 -43.11
C LEU A 57 33.35 -41.72 -41.66
N LEU A 58 32.64 -40.96 -40.83
CA LEU A 58 32.23 -41.46 -39.52
C LEU A 58 31.09 -42.47 -39.72
N PRO A 59 31.17 -43.65 -39.08
CA PRO A 59 30.15 -44.67 -39.19
C PRO A 59 28.82 -44.09 -38.70
N LYS A 60 27.72 -44.60 -39.25
CA LYS A 60 26.34 -44.29 -38.82
C LYS A 60 26.14 -44.70 -37.36
N VAL A 61 26.66 -43.92 -36.42
CA VAL A 61 26.31 -44.04 -35.00
C VAL A 61 25.05 -43.21 -34.83
N PHE A 62 23.93 -43.94 -34.87
CA PHE A 62 22.61 -43.48 -34.51
C PHE A 62 22.68 -42.81 -33.13
N VAL A 63 22.84 -41.48 -33.13
CA VAL A 63 22.55 -40.67 -31.95
C VAL A 63 21.03 -40.73 -31.85
N SER A 64 20.53 -41.54 -30.91
CA SER A 64 19.14 -41.42 -30.46
C SER A 64 18.99 -39.99 -29.97
N LEU A 65 18.50 -39.11 -30.84
CA LEU A 65 18.05 -37.78 -30.49
C LEU A 65 16.82 -38.02 -29.62
N GLY A 66 17.07 -38.29 -28.33
CA GLY A 66 16.05 -38.34 -27.32
C GLY A 66 15.47 -36.95 -27.27
N ILE A 67 14.39 -36.74 -28.02
CA ILE A 67 13.52 -35.58 -27.88
C ILE A 67 12.94 -35.75 -26.48
N LYS A 68 13.66 -35.26 -25.46
CA LYS A 68 13.08 -35.06 -24.13
C LYS A 68 12.00 -34.01 -24.36
N PHE A 69 10.76 -34.49 -24.46
CA PHE A 69 9.58 -33.65 -24.53
C PHE A 69 9.59 -32.82 -23.24
N PHE A 70 10.07 -31.58 -23.31
CA PHE A 70 10.07 -30.67 -22.19
C PHE A 70 8.63 -30.23 -22.00
N VAL A 71 7.86 -31.02 -21.25
CA VAL A 71 6.52 -30.64 -20.81
C VAL A 71 6.71 -29.45 -19.87
N MET A 72 6.50 -28.24 -20.38
CA MET A 72 6.41 -27.05 -19.53
C MET A 72 5.24 -27.26 -18.58
N ALA A 73 5.53 -27.37 -17.29
CA ALA A 73 4.49 -27.43 -16.26
C ALA A 73 3.57 -26.21 -16.40
N LYS A 74 2.26 -26.44 -16.50
CA LYS A 74 1.27 -25.39 -16.65
C LYS A 74 1.17 -24.59 -15.35
N LEU A 75 1.70 -23.37 -15.36
CA LEU A 75 1.60 -22.45 -14.23
C LEU A 75 0.14 -21.97 -14.09
N HIS A 76 -0.49 -22.30 -12.98
CA HIS A 76 -1.82 -21.81 -12.62
C HIS A 76 -1.67 -20.66 -11.63
N PHE A 77 -1.81 -19.43 -12.13
CA PHE A 77 -1.80 -18.24 -11.29
C PHE A 77 -3.15 -18.07 -10.60
N ARG A 78 -3.14 -17.57 -9.37
CA ARG A 78 -4.37 -17.12 -8.70
C ARG A 78 -4.87 -15.83 -9.38
N PRO A 79 -6.19 -15.60 -9.45
CA PRO A 79 -6.72 -14.36 -9.98
C PRO A 79 -6.24 -13.17 -9.13
N TYR A 80 -5.79 -12.10 -9.80
CA TYR A 80 -5.34 -10.85 -9.18
C TYR A 80 -6.39 -9.77 -9.38
N ILE A 81 -7.15 -9.46 -8.33
CA ILE A 81 -8.24 -8.48 -8.37
C ILE A 81 -7.97 -7.44 -7.26
N PRO A 82 -7.33 -6.30 -7.56
CA PRO A 82 -6.95 -5.33 -6.53
C PRO A 82 -8.16 -4.58 -5.93
N ASN A 83 -9.24 -4.43 -6.69
CA ASN A 83 -10.43 -3.66 -6.31
C ASN A 83 -11.59 -4.57 -5.86
N GLN A 84 -11.29 -5.62 -5.10
CA GLN A 84 -12.31 -6.54 -4.60
C GLN A 84 -13.12 -5.86 -3.48
N THR A 85 -14.42 -5.68 -3.70
CA THR A 85 -15.34 -5.20 -2.66
C THR A 85 -15.74 -6.36 -1.75
N VAL A 86 -15.47 -6.23 -0.45
CA VAL A 86 -15.91 -7.18 0.58
C VAL A 86 -17.06 -6.53 1.36
N LEU A 87 -18.16 -7.27 1.59
CA LEU A 87 -19.33 -6.75 2.30
C LEU A 87 -19.04 -6.39 3.77
N PHE A 88 -18.22 -7.20 4.44
CA PHE A 88 -17.78 -6.96 5.80
C PHE A 88 -16.25 -7.12 5.89
N PRO A 89 -15.53 -6.14 6.44
CA PRO A 89 -14.11 -6.31 6.68
C PRO A 89 -13.88 -7.46 7.67
N GLY A 90 -12.86 -8.28 7.42
CA GLY A 90 -12.43 -9.30 8.38
C GLY A 90 -11.98 -8.66 9.70
N ARG A 91 -11.99 -9.43 10.78
CA ARG A 91 -11.53 -8.93 12.08
C ARG A 91 -10.04 -8.61 12.00
N ILE A 92 -9.69 -7.38 12.37
CA ILE A 92 -8.29 -6.92 12.39
C ILE A 92 -7.44 -7.79 13.33
N ASP A 93 -8.05 -8.28 14.42
CA ASP A 93 -7.43 -9.15 15.42
C ASP A 93 -6.82 -10.43 14.83
N GLU A 94 -7.43 -11.00 13.79
CA GLU A 94 -7.02 -12.27 13.18
C GLU A 94 -5.73 -12.12 12.36
N ASN A 95 -5.49 -10.92 11.84
CA ASN A 95 -4.29 -10.61 11.05
C ASN A 95 -3.04 -10.40 11.93
N ILE A 96 -3.20 -10.30 13.26
CA ILE A 96 -2.11 -10.06 14.20
C ILE A 96 -1.80 -11.35 14.94
N ALA A 97 -0.56 -11.83 14.85
CA ALA A 97 -0.12 -13.05 15.52
C ALA A 97 -0.33 -12.98 17.06
N ALA A 98 -0.58 -14.12 17.70
CA ALA A 98 -0.78 -14.20 19.15
C ALA A 98 0.48 -13.83 19.97
N ASN A 99 1.67 -14.03 19.38
CA ASN A 99 2.97 -13.75 20.02
C ASN A 99 3.54 -12.37 19.66
N ASP A 100 2.76 -11.52 19.00
CA ASP A 100 3.21 -10.21 18.56
C ASP A 100 3.43 -9.25 19.76
N PRO A 101 4.52 -8.45 19.79
CA PRO A 101 4.78 -7.48 20.85
C PRO A 101 3.62 -6.50 21.10
N VAL A 102 2.80 -6.22 20.08
CA VAL A 102 1.59 -5.40 20.18
C VAL A 102 0.64 -5.90 21.27
N ARG A 103 0.47 -7.22 21.38
CA ARG A 103 -0.42 -7.83 22.40
C ARG A 103 0.15 -7.68 23.80
N ILE A 104 1.48 -7.76 23.93
CA ILE A 104 2.18 -7.56 25.20
C ILE A 104 2.02 -6.11 25.67
N VAL A 105 2.21 -5.14 24.76
CA VAL A 105 1.98 -3.71 25.09
C VAL A 105 0.53 -3.49 25.53
N ASN A 106 -0.43 -4.10 24.83
CA ASN A 106 -1.83 -3.97 25.17
C ASN A 106 -2.13 -4.47 26.59
N THR A 107 -1.70 -5.69 26.93
CA THR A 107 -1.94 -6.27 28.27
C THR A 107 -1.23 -5.50 29.37
N VAL A 108 0.03 -5.09 29.14
CA VAL A 108 0.79 -4.28 30.11
C VAL A 108 0.08 -2.97 30.40
N VAL A 109 -0.36 -2.23 29.37
CA VAL A 109 -1.05 -0.94 29.58
C VAL A 109 -2.44 -1.13 30.18
N ASP A 110 -3.15 -2.20 29.84
CA ASP A 110 -4.48 -2.46 30.41
C ASP A 110 -4.44 -2.71 31.92
N ASN A 111 -3.35 -3.32 32.41
CA ASN A 111 -3.11 -3.57 33.82
C ASN A 111 -2.70 -2.31 34.62
N LEU A 112 -2.39 -1.19 33.97
CA LEU A 112 -2.04 0.06 34.65
C LEU A 112 -3.29 0.82 35.11
N ASN A 113 -3.28 1.27 36.38
CA ASN A 113 -4.31 2.13 36.94
C ASN A 113 -4.05 3.59 36.54
N LEU A 114 -4.84 4.09 35.58
CA LEU A 114 -4.73 5.46 35.05
C LEU A 114 -5.79 6.43 35.59
N ASP A 115 -6.47 6.11 36.69
CA ASP A 115 -7.55 6.96 37.22
C ASP A 115 -7.08 8.36 37.64
N ASN A 116 -5.83 8.48 38.07
CA ASN A 116 -5.24 9.77 38.41
C ASN A 116 -5.12 10.71 37.20
N PHE A 117 -4.97 10.17 35.97
CA PHE A 117 -4.90 10.98 34.75
C PHE A 117 -6.25 11.62 34.41
N LYS A 118 -7.36 11.04 34.85
CA LYS A 118 -8.71 11.61 34.62
C LYS A 118 -8.83 13.02 35.23
N LYS A 119 -8.12 13.30 36.33
CA LYS A 119 -8.11 14.60 37.00
C LYS A 119 -7.40 15.70 36.20
N LEU A 120 -6.51 15.33 35.28
CA LEU A 120 -5.75 16.28 34.45
C LEU A 120 -6.58 16.78 33.25
N TYR A 121 -7.62 16.04 32.87
CA TYR A 121 -8.49 16.42 31.77
C TYR A 121 -9.48 17.50 32.20
N LYS A 122 -9.63 18.50 31.33
CA LYS A 122 -10.62 19.56 31.50
C LYS A 122 -11.96 19.09 30.95
N ALA A 123 -13.05 19.49 31.61
CA ALA A 123 -14.40 19.19 31.14
C ALA A 123 -14.79 19.99 29.87
N THR A 124 -14.11 21.10 29.60
CA THR A 124 -14.45 22.02 28.50
C THR A 124 -13.45 21.88 27.35
N GLY A 125 -13.97 21.78 26.12
CA GLY A 125 -13.18 21.74 24.90
C GLY A 125 -13.50 20.51 24.03
N ARG A 126 -12.54 20.10 23.20
CA ARG A 126 -12.63 18.86 22.41
C ARG A 126 -12.56 17.66 23.35
N CYS A 127 -13.36 16.62 23.06
CA CYS A 127 -13.31 15.37 23.81
C CYS A 127 -11.88 14.80 23.78
N PRO A 128 -11.28 14.49 24.94
CA PRO A 128 -9.95 13.92 24.98
C PRO A 128 -9.95 12.46 24.52
N TYR A 129 -8.84 12.04 23.91
CA TYR A 129 -8.59 10.63 23.67
C TYR A 129 -8.40 9.87 24.98
N HIS A 130 -8.71 8.57 24.95
CA HIS A 130 -8.55 7.72 26.13
C HIS A 130 -7.06 7.59 26.51
N PRO A 131 -6.67 7.82 27.78
CA PRO A 131 -5.26 7.82 28.18
C PRO A 131 -4.56 6.47 27.96
N LYS A 132 -5.28 5.34 28.13
CA LYS A 132 -4.72 4.01 27.81
C LYS A 132 -4.41 3.87 26.32
N MET A 133 -5.24 4.46 25.45
CA MET A 133 -5.05 4.38 24.00
C MET A 133 -3.79 5.14 23.58
N MET A 134 -3.68 6.40 24.06
CA MET A 134 -2.50 7.23 23.81
C MET A 134 -1.22 6.56 24.32
N LEU A 135 -1.25 6.01 25.54
CA LEU A 135 -0.09 5.35 26.11
C LEU A 135 0.35 4.11 25.32
N LYS A 136 -0.60 3.29 24.86
CA LYS A 136 -0.34 2.12 24.00
C LYS A 136 0.41 2.52 22.73
N VAL A 137 -0.09 3.53 22.02
CA VAL A 137 0.50 4.02 20.75
C VAL A 137 1.90 4.57 20.98
N ILE A 138 2.10 5.38 22.02
CA ILE A 138 3.40 5.97 22.34
C ILE A 138 4.42 4.87 22.69
N ILE A 139 4.09 3.98 23.62
CA ILE A 139 5.02 2.90 24.02
C ILE A 139 5.41 2.06 22.80
N TYR A 140 4.43 1.65 21.99
CA TYR A 140 4.70 0.83 20.82
C TYR A 140 5.52 1.58 19.74
N ALA A 141 5.31 2.88 19.56
CA ALA A 141 6.14 3.69 18.67
C ALA A 141 7.60 3.75 19.11
N TYR A 142 7.84 3.95 20.41
CA TYR A 142 9.19 4.00 20.97
C TYR A 142 9.89 2.65 20.89
N MET A 143 9.18 1.54 21.12
CA MET A 143 9.72 0.18 20.92
C MET A 143 10.20 -0.05 19.48
N ASN A 144 9.55 0.57 18.50
CA ASN A 144 9.90 0.48 17.07
C ASN A 144 10.90 1.56 16.61
N ASN A 145 11.51 2.32 17.53
CA ASN A 145 12.42 3.44 17.23
C ASN A 145 11.76 4.55 16.37
N ILE A 146 10.48 4.83 16.61
CA ILE A 146 9.72 5.85 15.88
C ILE A 146 9.35 6.98 16.84
N TYR A 147 10.12 8.06 16.76
CA TYR A 147 10.01 9.17 17.71
C TYR A 147 9.32 10.42 17.12
N SER A 148 9.11 10.47 15.80
CA SER A 148 8.46 11.62 15.17
C SER A 148 6.95 11.49 15.23
N CYS A 149 6.25 12.42 15.88
CA CYS A 149 4.78 12.44 15.97
C CYS A 149 4.12 12.39 14.59
N ARG A 150 4.65 13.12 13.59
CA ARG A 150 4.17 13.05 12.20
C ARG A 150 4.33 11.66 11.55
N LYS A 151 5.35 10.91 11.96
CA LYS A 151 5.55 9.53 11.49
C LYS A 151 4.58 8.58 12.19
N ILE A 152 4.28 8.80 13.46
CA ILE A 152 3.29 8.05 14.24
C ILE A 152 1.88 8.27 13.66
N GLU A 153 1.49 9.52 13.41
CA GLU A 153 0.23 9.89 12.74
C GLU A 153 0.05 9.14 11.41
N LYS A 154 1.09 9.09 10.58
CA LYS A 154 1.06 8.30 9.33
C LYS A 154 0.91 6.80 9.57
N LEU A 155 1.49 6.26 10.65
CA LEU A 155 1.38 4.82 10.99
C LEU A 155 -0.02 4.47 11.46
N LEU A 156 -0.65 5.33 12.25
CA LEU A 156 -2.03 5.16 12.68
C LEU A 156 -3.01 4.98 11.51
N LEU A 157 -2.72 5.54 10.33
CA LEU A 157 -3.58 5.43 9.15
C LEU A 157 -3.30 4.22 8.26
N ARG A 158 -2.10 3.63 8.33
CA ARG A 158 -1.62 2.65 7.33
C ARG A 158 -1.24 1.30 7.93
N ASP A 159 -0.82 1.29 9.18
CA ASP A 159 -0.25 0.13 9.83
C ASP A 159 -1.30 -0.53 10.73
N ILE A 160 -1.53 -1.81 10.47
CA ILE A 160 -2.56 -2.61 11.13
C ILE A 160 -2.35 -2.67 12.64
N HIS A 161 -1.09 -2.72 13.11
CA HIS A 161 -0.76 -2.80 14.52
C HIS A 161 -1.15 -1.53 15.27
N TYR A 162 -0.92 -0.37 14.66
CA TYR A 162 -1.28 0.91 15.24
C TYR A 162 -2.79 1.15 15.21
N ILE A 163 -3.46 0.82 14.10
CA ILE A 163 -4.92 0.88 13.98
C ILE A 163 -5.58 0.01 15.05
N TRP A 164 -5.02 -1.18 15.30
CA TRP A 164 -5.53 -2.09 16.32
C TRP A 164 -5.35 -1.54 17.74
N LEU A 165 -4.15 -1.03 18.08
CA LEU A 165 -3.90 -0.43 19.41
C LEU A 165 -4.74 0.82 19.65
N SER A 166 -4.98 1.62 18.61
CA SER A 166 -5.77 2.84 18.72
C SER A 166 -7.27 2.60 18.67
N GLY A 167 -7.73 1.40 18.30
CA GLY A 167 -9.14 1.12 18.08
C GLY A 167 -9.72 1.92 16.91
N ASN A 168 -8.92 2.16 15.86
CA ASN A 168 -9.26 2.99 14.70
C ASN A 168 -9.47 4.49 15.02
N GLU A 169 -8.95 4.95 16.16
CA GLU A 169 -8.81 6.39 16.45
C GLU A 169 -7.50 6.93 15.89
N HIS A 170 -7.53 8.17 15.41
CA HIS A 170 -6.42 8.79 14.68
C HIS A 170 -6.07 10.16 15.27
N PRO A 171 -5.29 10.20 16.36
CA PRO A 171 -4.80 11.46 16.89
C PRO A 171 -3.84 12.17 15.92
N ASP A 172 -4.03 13.49 15.79
CA ASP A 172 -3.15 14.34 15.00
C ASP A 172 -1.75 14.44 15.62
N PHE A 173 -0.74 14.80 14.83
CA PHE A 173 0.65 14.97 15.31
C PHE A 173 0.82 16.04 16.41
N ILE A 174 -0.15 16.95 16.58
CA ILE A 174 -0.16 17.97 17.65
C ILE A 174 -0.64 17.36 18.98
N THR A 175 -1.43 16.29 18.89
CA THR A 175 -2.03 15.62 20.05
C THR A 175 -1.10 14.56 20.64
N ILE A 176 -0.26 13.94 19.81
CA ILE A 176 0.74 12.91 20.17
C ILE A 176 2.00 13.60 20.70
#